data_AF-A0A6J5YVD5-F1
#
_entry.id   AF-A0A6J5YVD5-F1
#
_cell.length_a   1.000
_cell.length_b   1.000
_cell.length_c   1.000
_cell.angle_alpha   90.00
_cell.angle_beta   90.00
_cell.angle_gamma   90.00
#
_symmetry.space_group_name_H-M   'P 1'
#
loop_
_entity.id
_entity.type
_entity.pdbx_description
1 polymer ?
#
loop_
_entity_poly.entity_id
_entity_poly.type
_entity_poly.pdbx_seq_one_letter_code
_entity_poly.pdbx_strand_id
1 'polypeptide(L)' 'MIRSQPVQLVAMIAAFTLGTLIALLFGASNLGIAFTFGQIAFAATLVWILLKR' A
#
# COMPACT_ATOMS: atom_id res chain seq x y z
N MET A 1 -1.71 16.04 6.62
CA MET A 1 -2.46 15.75 7.86
C MET A 1 -3.79 15.12 7.44
N ILE A 2 -3.83 13.79 7.25
CA ILE A 2 -5.03 13.10 6.76
C ILE A 2 -5.93 12.86 7.98
N ARG A 3 -6.95 13.71 8.15
CA ARG A 3 -7.71 13.79 9.41
C ARG A 3 -8.89 12.82 9.50
N SER A 4 -9.45 12.38 8.37
CA SER A 4 -10.65 11.54 8.36
C SER A 4 -10.33 10.07 8.14
N GLN A 5 -10.99 9.20 8.93
CA GLN A 5 -10.84 7.74 8.85
C GLN A 5 -11.02 7.20 7.41
N PRO A 6 -11.99 7.67 6.60
CA PRO A 6 -12.14 7.22 5.22
C PRO A 6 -10.93 7.54 4.34
N VAL A 7 -10.31 8.72 4.48
CA VAL A 7 -9.17 9.10 3.65
C VAL A 7 -7.92 8.30 4.02
N GLN A 8 -7.78 7.94 5.29
CA GLN A 8 -6.71 7.02 5.73
C GLN A 8 -6.88 5.63 5.09
N LEU A 9 -8.11 5.12 5.07
CA LEU A 9 -8.41 3.84 4.42
C LEU A 9 -8.11 3.87 2.92
N VAL A 10 -8.54 4.93 2.24
CA VAL A 10 -8.27 5.13 0.80
C VAL A 10 -6.77 5.21 0.53
N ALA A 11 -6.00 5.91 1.37
CA ALA A 11 -4.55 5.99 1.22
C ALA A 11 -3.88 4.61 1.34
N MET A 12 -4.30 3.79 2.31
CA MET A 12 -3.77 2.44 2.50
C MET A 12 -4.11 1.51 1.33
N ILE A 13 -5.36 1.55 0.84
CA ILE A 13 -5.79 0.77 -0.33
C ILE A 13 -5.02 1.22 -1.58
N ALA A 14 -4.90 2.54 -1.79
CA ALA A 14 -4.14 3.07 -2.92
C ALA A 14 -2.67 2.64 -2.88
N ALA A 15 -2.02 2.67 -1.69
CA ALA A 15 -0.65 2.20 -1.54
C ALA A 15 -0.48 0.71 -1.85
N PHE A 16 -1.40 -0.13 -1.38
CA PHE A 16 -1.44 -1.55 -1.72
C PHE A 16 -1.55 -1.77 -3.23
N THR A 17 -2.52 -1.11 -3.86
CA THR A 17 -2.78 -1.24 -5.30
C THR A 17 -1.58 -0.76 -6.12
N LEU A 18 -1.02 0.41 -5.79
CA LEU A 18 0.15 0.95 -6.48
C LEU A 18 1.37 0.05 -6.30
N GLY A 19 1.66 -0.41 -5.07
CA GLY A 19 2.79 -1.31 -4.81
C GLY A 19 2.66 -2.64 -5.58
N THR A 20 1.45 -3.19 -5.64
CA THR A 20 1.16 -4.41 -6.40
C THR A 20 1.34 -4.19 -7.91
N LEU A 21 0.77 -3.11 -8.45
CA LEU A 21 0.84 -2.79 -9.88
C LEU A 21 2.29 -2.51 -10.30
N ILE A 22 3.05 -1.80 -9.48
CA ILE A 22 4.48 -1.60 -9.71
C ILE A 22 5.18 -2.95 -9.76
N ALA A 23 4.99 -3.84 -8.79
CA ALA A 23 5.63 -5.15 -8.84
C ALA A 23 5.27 -5.97 -10.09
N LEU A 24 4.02 -5.91 -10.55
CA LEU A 24 3.60 -6.53 -11.82
C LEU A 24 4.31 -5.91 -13.03
N LEU A 25 4.35 -4.58 -13.11
CA LEU A 25 5.01 -3.86 -14.20
C LEU A 25 6.52 -4.14 -14.26
N PHE A 26 7.14 -4.42 -13.12
CA PHE A 26 8.56 -4.76 -13.01
C PHE A 26 8.84 -6.28 -13.13
N GLY A 27 7.84 -7.09 -13.50
CA GLY A 27 8.05 -8.49 -13.88
C GLY A 27 7.88 -9.52 -12.77
N ALA A 28 7.07 -9.23 -11.74
CA ALA A 28 6.67 -10.26 -10.77
C ALA A 28 6.10 -11.50 -11.49
N SER A 29 6.68 -12.68 -11.22
CA SER A 29 6.35 -13.92 -11.95
C SER A 29 4.98 -14.51 -11.60
N ASN A 30 4.36 -14.03 -10.52
CA ASN A 30 3.01 -14.41 -10.11
C ASN A 30 2.41 -13.36 -9.17
N LEU A 31 1.09 -13.45 -8.94
CA LEU A 31 0.36 -12.53 -8.07
C LEU A 31 0.80 -12.59 -6.61
N GLY A 32 1.30 -13.73 -6.11
CA GLY A 32 1.79 -13.85 -4.73
C GLY A 32 3.00 -12.95 -4.46
N ILE A 33 3.96 -12.91 -5.39
CA ILE A 33 5.10 -11.99 -5.33
C ILE A 33 4.61 -10.53 -5.39
N ALA A 34 3.75 -10.21 -6.36
CA ALA A 34 3.25 -8.84 -6.52
C ALA A 34 2.49 -8.34 -5.28
N PHE A 35 1.63 -9.19 -4.70
CA PHE A 35 0.91 -8.87 -3.46
C PHE A 35 1.84 -8.69 -2.28
N THR A 36 2.98 -9.38 -2.21
CA THR A 36 3.96 -9.16 -1.14
C THR A 36 4.45 -7.71 -1.15
N PHE A 37 4.79 -7.15 -2.32
CA PHE A 37 5.15 -5.74 -2.44
C PHE A 37 3.99 -4.80 -2.10
N GLY A 38 2.76 -5.15 -2.54
CA GLY A 38 1.55 -4.42 -2.14
C GLY A 38 1.35 -4.38 -0.62
N GLN A 39 1.54 -5.52 0.07
CA GLN A 39 1.40 -5.63 1.52
C GLN A 39 2.49 -4.82 2.25
N ILE A 40 3.73 -4.78 1.74
CA ILE A 40 4.80 -3.93 2.30
C ILE A 40 4.41 -2.45 2.17
N ALA A 41 3.92 -2.01 1.00
CA ALA A 41 3.49 -0.63 0.78
C ALA A 41 2.29 -0.24 1.67
N PHE A 42 1.34 -1.16 1.84
CA PHE A 42 0.22 -1.01 2.79
C PHE A 42 0.72 -0.84 4.23
N ALA A 43 1.57 -1.74 4.70
CA ALA A 43 2.10 -1.72 6.06
C ALA A 43 2.92 -0.44 6.33
N ALA A 44 3.76 -0.02 5.38
CA ALA A 44 4.51 1.23 5.49
C ALA A 44 3.58 2.44 5.59
N THR A 45 2.50 2.47 4.80
CA THR A 45 1.50 3.54 4.85
C THR A 45 0.75 3.55 6.18
N LEU A 46 0.37 2.37 6.69
CA LEU A 46 -0.26 2.24 8.00
C LEU A 46 0.65 2.78 9.11
N VAL A 47 1.92 2.34 9.15
CA VAL A 47 2.90 2.82 10.14
C VAL A 47 3.05 4.33 10.04
N TRP A 48 3.14 4.88 8.83
CA TRP A 48 3.21 6.33 8.62
C TRP A 48 1.99 7.08 9.15
N ILE A 49 0.77 6.55 8.93
CA ILE A 49 -0.47 7.13 9.46
C ILE A 49 -0.47 7.09 10.99
N LEU A 50 -0.07 5.96 11.59
CA LEU A 50 -0.02 5.80 13.05
C LEU A 50 0.97 6.77 13.70
N LEU A 51 2.12 7.01 13.08
CA LEU A 51 3.14 7.94 13.58
C LEU A 51 2.76 9.42 13.39
N LYS A 52 1.88 9.74 12.43
CA LYS A 52 1.46 11.13 12.11
C LYS A 52 0.05 11.47 12.59
N ARG A 53 -0.52 10.63 13.43
CA ARG A 53 -1.87 10.79 13.95
C ARG A 53 -2.00 12.03 14.83
#